data_AF-A0A1Q6QYA5-F1
#
_entry.id   AF-A0A1Q6QYA5-F1
#
_cell.length_a   1.000
_cell.length_b   1.000
_cell.length_c   1.000
_cell.angle_alpha   90.00
_cell.angle_beta   90.00
_cell.angle_gamma   90.00
#
_symmetry.space_group_name_H-M   'P 1'
#
loop_
_entity.id
_entity.type
_entity.pdbx_description
1 polymer ?
#
loop_
_entity_poly.entity_id
_entity_poly.type
_entity_poly.pdbx_seq_one_letter_code
_entity_poly.pdbx_strand_id
1 'polypeptide(L)'
;MEEKDYSEIYINLKEKTFSIKGNSNFVKESFESIKEIVISLRNTPEEKEEKINDAEIIENKENIIGDGNNKYVQAGIYTLDENKVIFHKRITGKTNAEKMKNVALVAIYAKNGKIQSGELKELCERQSCYDANNFAAIFKRDIENFIVKGKSQSQSWEIDLTVGGREKAQEILESMMNKDEI
;
A
#
# COMPACT_ATOMS: atom_id res chain seq x y z
N MET A 1 13.92 -19.60 -40.21
CA MET A 1 12.97 -20.08 -39.19
C MET A 1 13.63 -19.74 -37.87
N GLU A 2 13.28 -18.61 -37.28
CA GLU A 2 13.92 -18.16 -36.02
C GLU A 2 13.53 -19.12 -34.90
N GLU A 3 14.55 -19.65 -34.22
CA GLU A 3 14.41 -20.52 -33.07
C GLU A 3 13.84 -19.67 -31.93
N LYS A 4 12.57 -19.91 -31.57
CA LYS A 4 11.93 -19.18 -30.48
C LYS A 4 12.55 -19.63 -29.17
N ASP A 5 13.31 -18.74 -28.54
CA ASP A 5 13.80 -18.91 -27.15
C ASP A 5 12.60 -19.13 -26.23
N TYR A 6 12.41 -20.38 -25.82
CA TYR A 6 11.27 -20.83 -25.04
C TYR A 6 11.78 -21.76 -23.93
N SER A 7 11.72 -21.24 -22.73
CA SER A 7 12.09 -21.88 -21.48
C SER A 7 10.85 -22.14 -20.64
N GLU A 8 10.83 -23.26 -19.92
CA GLU A 8 9.76 -23.64 -19.01
C GLU A 8 10.33 -24.17 -17.70
N ILE A 9 9.84 -23.62 -16.59
CA ILE A 9 9.84 -24.16 -15.25
C ILE A 9 8.46 -24.75 -15.04
N TYR A 10 8.34 -25.98 -14.55
CA TYR A 10 7.05 -26.55 -14.19
C TYR A 10 7.09 -27.10 -12.79
N ILE A 11 6.09 -26.73 -12.01
CA ILE A 11 5.89 -27.23 -10.68
C ILE A 11 4.24 -27.24 -10.60
N ASN A 12 3.52 -28.25 -10.04
CA ASN A 12 2.10 -28.47 -9.48
C ASN A 12 1.75 -28.57 -7.88
N LEU A 13 1.01 -27.62 -7.25
CA LEU A 13 1.01 -27.35 -5.78
C LEU A 13 0.12 -28.27 -4.93
N LYS A 14 -0.62 -29.19 -5.56
CA LYS A 14 -1.33 -30.28 -4.87
C LYS A 14 -0.36 -31.36 -4.38
N GLU A 15 0.60 -31.63 -5.23
CA GLU A 15 1.85 -32.33 -4.94
C GLU A 15 2.95 -31.33 -4.54
N LYS A 16 2.61 -30.08 -4.21
CA LYS A 16 3.54 -28.98 -3.90
C LYS A 16 4.52 -28.59 -5.01
N THR A 17 3.98 -28.20 -6.14
CA THR A 17 4.66 -27.82 -7.34
C THR A 17 4.06 -26.46 -8.02
N PHE A 18 4.84 -25.50 -8.51
CA PHE A 18 4.61 -24.28 -9.40
C PHE A 18 5.21 -24.08 -10.92
N SER A 19 4.48 -23.71 -12.01
CA SER A 19 5.07 -23.55 -13.40
C SER A 19 5.24 -22.11 -13.97
N ILE A 20 6.35 -21.80 -14.66
CA ILE A 20 6.65 -20.59 -15.46
C ILE A 20 7.07 -20.97 -16.87
N LYS A 21 6.54 -20.34 -17.92
CA LYS A 21 7.09 -20.51 -19.29
C LYS A 21 7.30 -19.16 -19.96
N GLY A 22 8.36 -19.00 -20.75
CA GLY A 22 8.66 -17.78 -21.49
C GLY A 22 10.09 -17.80 -22.02
N ASN A 23 10.59 -16.66 -22.50
CA ASN A 23 12.00 -16.58 -22.90
C ASN A 23 12.94 -16.82 -21.70
N SER A 24 14.20 -17.14 -21.98
CA SER A 24 15.16 -17.56 -20.96
C SER A 24 15.42 -16.49 -19.89
N ASN A 25 15.40 -15.21 -20.26
CA ASN A 25 15.58 -14.10 -19.32
C ASN A 25 14.40 -13.98 -18.36
N PHE A 26 13.18 -14.01 -18.89
CA PHE A 26 11.94 -13.96 -18.13
C PHE A 26 11.86 -15.11 -17.12
N VAL A 27 12.21 -16.32 -17.55
CA VAL A 27 12.19 -17.52 -16.71
C VAL A 27 13.21 -17.42 -15.56
N LYS A 28 14.39 -16.85 -15.84
CA LYS A 28 15.45 -16.65 -14.85
C LYS A 28 15.10 -15.60 -13.80
N GLU A 29 14.60 -14.44 -14.23
CA GLU A 29 14.18 -13.36 -13.34
C GLU A 29 13.02 -13.80 -12.44
N SER A 30 12.06 -14.52 -13.02
CA SER A 30 10.91 -15.07 -12.30
C SER A 30 11.32 -16.11 -11.26
N PHE A 31 12.35 -16.93 -11.54
CA PHE A 31 12.84 -17.94 -10.60
C PHE A 31 13.53 -17.35 -9.37
N GLU A 32 14.44 -16.39 -9.56
CA GLU A 32 15.15 -15.75 -8.44
C GLU A 32 14.19 -14.99 -7.52
N SER A 33 13.20 -14.30 -8.10
CA SER A 33 12.18 -13.58 -7.34
C SER A 33 11.36 -14.51 -6.43
N ILE A 34 11.02 -15.71 -6.92
CA ILE A 34 10.21 -16.68 -6.17
C ILE A 34 11.03 -17.37 -5.09
N LYS A 35 12.32 -17.60 -5.32
CA LYS A 35 13.23 -18.20 -4.34
C LYS A 35 13.33 -17.35 -3.07
N GLU A 36 13.44 -16.03 -3.22
CA GLU A 36 13.48 -15.09 -2.09
C GLU A 36 12.18 -15.12 -1.27
N ILE A 37 11.03 -15.22 -1.94
CA ILE A 37 9.71 -15.32 -1.30
C ILE A 37 9.57 -16.60 -0.49
N VAL A 38 10.05 -17.73 -1.00
CA VAL A 38 9.97 -19.02 -0.27
C VAL A 38 10.87 -19.02 0.98
N ILE A 39 12.03 -18.36 0.92
CA ILE A 39 12.95 -18.23 2.06
C ILE A 39 12.35 -17.34 3.16
N SER A 40 11.72 -16.23 2.79
CA SER A 40 11.11 -15.32 3.75
C SER A 40 9.92 -15.95 4.48
N LEU A 41 9.06 -16.68 3.76
CA LEU A 41 7.90 -17.39 4.36
C LEU A 41 8.30 -18.49 5.35
N ARG A 42 9.47 -19.12 5.20
CA ARG A 42 9.96 -20.16 6.13
C ARG A 42 10.43 -19.60 7.47
N ASN A 43 10.84 -18.32 7.51
CA ASN A 43 11.50 -17.73 8.68
C ASN A 43 10.53 -16.91 9.56
N THR A 44 9.24 -16.87 9.22
CA THR A 44 8.22 -16.15 9.99
C THR A 44 7.62 -17.06 11.06
N PRO A 45 7.57 -16.65 12.34
CA PRO A 45 6.87 -17.40 13.39
C PRO A 45 5.37 -17.51 13.06
N GLU A 46 4.78 -18.70 13.19
CA GLU A 46 3.33 -18.91 13.03
C GLU A 46 2.54 -18.14 14.09
N GLU A 47 1.91 -17.03 13.70
CA GLU A 47 0.78 -16.48 14.45
C GLU A 47 -0.46 -17.33 14.17
N LYS A 48 -1.13 -17.78 15.23
CA LYS A 48 -2.33 -18.63 15.14
C LYS A 48 -3.48 -17.84 14.52
N GLU A 49 -3.85 -18.19 13.30
CA GLU A 49 -5.01 -17.63 12.60
C GLU A 49 -6.33 -18.10 13.24
N GLU A 50 -7.15 -17.15 13.71
CA GLU A 50 -8.59 -17.37 13.92
C GLU A 50 -9.31 -17.32 12.57
N LYS A 51 -10.07 -18.38 12.28
CA LYS A 51 -10.84 -18.53 11.04
C LYS A 51 -11.96 -17.50 10.93
N ILE A 52 -11.98 -16.73 9.85
CA ILE A 52 -13.17 -15.98 9.42
C ILE A 52 -13.47 -16.34 7.96
N ASN A 53 -14.68 -16.85 7.74
CA ASN A 53 -15.17 -17.37 6.45
C ASN A 53 -15.41 -16.26 5.42
N ASP A 54 -15.00 -16.57 4.19
CA ASP A 54 -15.53 -16.19 2.86
C ASP A 54 -16.22 -14.83 2.68
N ALA A 55 -15.46 -13.88 2.14
CA ALA A 55 -15.93 -12.98 1.08
C ALA A 55 -14.74 -12.68 0.16
N GLU A 56 -14.86 -13.03 -1.12
CA GLU A 56 -13.87 -12.81 -2.17
C GLU A 56 -13.48 -11.32 -2.23
N ILE A 57 -12.29 -11.03 -1.70
CA ILE A 57 -11.56 -9.79 -1.96
C ILE A 57 -10.67 -10.10 -3.15
N ILE A 58 -10.97 -9.51 -4.31
CA ILE A 58 -10.03 -9.44 -5.42
C ILE A 58 -8.90 -8.51 -4.95
N GLU A 59 -7.93 -9.11 -4.29
CA GLU A 59 -6.73 -8.47 -3.80
C GLU A 59 -5.80 -8.27 -5.01
N ASN A 60 -5.83 -7.08 -5.60
CA ASN A 60 -4.76 -6.63 -6.46
C ASN A 60 -3.50 -6.53 -5.58
N LYS A 61 -2.75 -7.63 -5.50
CA LYS A 61 -1.40 -7.69 -4.93
C LYS A 61 -0.44 -6.92 -5.83
N GLU A 62 -0.54 -5.59 -5.81
CA GLU A 62 0.58 -4.76 -6.21
C GLU A 62 1.59 -4.69 -5.06
N ASN A 63 2.64 -5.50 -5.23
CA ASN A 63 3.99 -5.38 -4.68
C ASN A 63 4.10 -4.81 -3.26
N ILE A 64 4.03 -5.73 -2.28
CA ILE A 64 4.61 -5.53 -0.96
C ILE A 64 6.13 -5.71 -1.11
N ILE A 65 6.85 -4.62 -1.39
CA ILE A 65 8.26 -4.51 -1.04
C ILE A 65 8.43 -3.12 -0.44
N GLY A 66 8.76 -3.08 0.86
CA GLY A 66 9.36 -1.89 1.47
C GLY A 66 10.70 -1.67 0.81
N ASP A 67 10.70 -0.94 -0.30
CA ASP A 67 11.88 -0.78 -1.14
C ASP A 67 12.56 0.55 -0.83
N GLY A 68 13.87 0.48 -0.52
CA GLY A 68 14.76 1.63 -0.54
C GLY A 68 14.81 2.35 -1.89
N ASN A 69 14.17 1.83 -2.94
CA ASN A 69 13.95 2.48 -4.23
C ASN A 69 12.62 3.24 -4.38
N ASN A 70 11.82 3.41 -3.32
CA ASN A 70 10.64 4.27 -3.43
C ASN A 70 11.06 5.73 -3.66
N LYS A 71 10.80 6.26 -4.87
CA LYS A 71 11.17 7.63 -5.27
C LYS A 71 10.68 8.70 -4.30
N TYR A 72 9.56 8.47 -3.61
CA TYR A 72 8.97 9.40 -2.64
C TYR A 72 9.70 9.39 -1.29
N VAL A 73 10.24 8.24 -0.89
CA VAL A 73 11.12 8.10 0.28
C VAL A 73 12.45 8.76 0.01
N GLN A 74 13.04 8.54 -1.18
CA GLN A 74 14.29 9.19 -1.60
C GLN A 74 14.13 10.71 -1.73
N ALA A 75 12.97 11.19 -2.18
CA ALA A 75 12.63 12.61 -2.20
C ALA A 75 12.36 13.21 -0.80
N GLY A 76 12.49 12.42 0.27
CA GLY A 76 12.31 12.85 1.65
C GLY A 76 10.88 13.32 1.96
N ILE A 77 9.86 12.76 1.31
CA ILE A 77 8.46 13.10 1.61
C ILE A 77 8.02 12.38 2.90
N TYR A 78 8.32 11.09 3.00
CA TYR A 78 8.04 10.25 4.16
C TYR A 78 9.08 9.15 4.33
N THR A 79 9.10 8.53 5.51
CA THR A 79 9.79 7.26 5.77
C THR A 79 8.82 6.25 6.37
N LEU A 80 9.13 4.96 6.21
CA LEU A 80 8.44 3.86 6.87
C LEU A 80 9.35 3.33 7.97
N ASP A 81 8.90 3.44 9.22
CA ASP A 81 9.61 2.93 10.40
C ASP A 81 8.72 1.91 11.10
N GLU A 82 9.13 0.63 11.18
CA GLU A 82 8.35 -0.46 11.77
C GLU A 82 6.85 -0.47 11.35
N ASN A 83 6.59 -0.25 10.06
CA ASN A 83 5.24 -0.16 9.48
C ASN A 83 4.40 1.07 9.90
N LYS A 84 5.05 2.10 10.46
CA LYS A 84 4.47 3.43 10.71
C LYS A 84 5.00 4.43 9.70
N VAL A 85 4.08 5.23 9.17
CA VAL A 85 4.42 6.32 8.25
C VAL A 85 4.87 7.54 9.04
N ILE A 86 6.02 8.12 8.68
CA ILE A 86 6.50 9.38 9.23
C ILE A 86 6.66 10.38 8.09
N PHE A 87 5.89 11.46 8.12
CA PHE A 87 5.99 12.53 7.12
C PHE A 87 7.10 13.53 7.48
N HIS A 88 7.97 13.82 6.52
CA HIS A 88 9.04 14.82 6.65
C HIS A 88 8.69 16.14 5.94
N LYS A 89 7.73 16.10 5.00
CA LYS A 89 7.17 17.28 4.34
C LYS A 89 5.72 17.51 4.75
N ARG A 90 5.26 18.77 4.66
CA ARG A 90 3.84 19.10 4.86
C ARG A 90 3.03 18.66 3.66
N ILE A 91 1.98 17.87 3.91
CA ILE A 91 1.06 17.44 2.86
C ILE A 91 0.21 18.63 2.40
N THR A 92 0.14 18.84 1.09
CA THR A 92 -0.56 19.99 0.50
C THR A 92 -2.08 19.83 0.53
N GLY A 93 -2.80 20.94 0.63
CA GLY A 93 -4.27 21.01 0.52
C GLY A 93 -4.76 22.43 0.85
N LYS A 94 -5.86 22.88 0.24
CA LYS A 94 -6.37 24.25 0.41
C LYS A 94 -7.16 24.40 1.71
N THR A 95 -7.89 23.36 2.11
CA THR A 95 -8.70 23.34 3.33
C THR A 95 -8.20 22.26 4.30
N ASN A 96 -8.56 22.34 5.59
CA ASN A 96 -8.23 21.28 6.55
C ASN A 96 -8.85 19.93 6.16
N ALA A 97 -10.08 19.95 5.64
CA ALA A 97 -10.74 18.74 5.15
C ALA A 97 -9.99 18.11 3.97
N GLU A 98 -9.54 18.92 3.01
CA GLU A 98 -8.72 18.44 1.89
C GLU A 98 -7.35 17.95 2.35
N LYS A 99 -6.69 18.66 3.26
CA LYS A 99 -5.43 18.21 3.86
C LYS A 99 -5.58 16.87 4.57
N MET A 100 -6.64 16.67 5.35
CA MET A 100 -6.93 15.38 6.00
C MET A 100 -7.09 14.25 4.98
N LYS A 101 -7.84 14.49 3.89
CA LYS A 101 -7.96 13.51 2.80
C LYS A 101 -6.60 13.19 2.21
N ASN A 102 -5.81 14.21 1.87
CA ASN A 102 -4.51 14.02 1.26
C ASN A 102 -3.53 13.30 2.20
N VAL A 103 -3.55 13.61 3.50
CA VAL A 103 -2.77 12.89 4.51
C VAL A 103 -3.17 11.41 4.55
N ALA A 104 -4.47 11.10 4.55
CA ALA A 104 -4.93 9.71 4.52
C ALA A 104 -4.52 8.99 3.23
N LEU A 105 -4.71 9.63 2.07
CA LEU A 105 -4.28 9.10 0.76
C LEU A 105 -2.81 8.70 0.78
N VAL A 106 -1.94 9.64 1.17
CA VAL A 106 -0.50 9.39 1.16
C VAL A 106 -0.10 8.38 2.23
N ALA A 107 -0.70 8.41 3.42
CA ALA A 107 -0.37 7.48 4.49
C ALA A 107 -0.71 6.04 4.12
N ILE A 108 -1.93 5.80 3.63
CA ILE A 108 -2.38 4.46 3.25
C ILE A 108 -1.58 3.96 2.04
N TYR A 109 -1.27 4.84 1.09
CA TYR A 109 -0.38 4.51 -0.03
C TYR A 109 1.03 4.12 0.43
N ALA A 110 1.64 4.92 1.31
CA ALA A 110 2.96 4.66 1.86
C ALA A 110 3.01 3.32 2.61
N LYS A 111 1.98 3.01 3.40
CA LYS A 111 1.87 1.74 4.12
C LYS A 111 1.55 0.55 3.20
N ASN A 112 1.13 0.82 1.96
CA ASN A 112 0.56 -0.15 1.02
C ASN A 112 -0.50 -1.04 1.67
N GLY A 113 -1.38 -0.44 2.47
CA GLY A 113 -2.42 -1.19 3.18
C GLY A 113 -3.18 -0.35 4.19
N LYS A 114 -4.18 -0.97 4.78
CA LYS A 114 -5.13 -0.32 5.69
C LYS A 114 -4.47 0.32 6.92
N ILE A 115 -5.08 1.43 7.36
CA ILE A 115 -4.69 2.18 8.56
C ILE A 115 -5.85 2.24 9.53
N GLN A 116 -5.56 2.13 10.83
CA GLN A 116 -6.54 2.33 11.88
C GLN A 116 -6.79 3.83 12.13
N SER A 117 -8.02 4.18 12.48
CA SER A 117 -8.41 5.57 12.72
C SER A 117 -7.58 6.29 13.78
N GLY A 118 -7.08 5.58 14.80
CA GLY A 118 -6.17 6.12 15.81
C GLY A 118 -4.82 6.55 15.21
N GLU A 119 -4.22 5.70 14.39
CA GLU A 119 -2.97 6.01 13.67
C GLU A 119 -3.17 7.18 12.69
N LEU A 120 -4.27 7.17 11.92
CA LEU A 120 -4.58 8.27 11.01
C LEU A 120 -4.82 9.60 11.75
N LYS A 121 -5.41 9.55 12.94
CA LYS A 121 -5.60 10.74 13.79
C LYS A 121 -4.26 11.34 14.17
N GLU A 122 -3.32 10.55 14.67
CA GLU A 122 -1.98 11.03 15.03
C GLU A 122 -1.27 11.70 13.84
N LEU A 123 -1.38 11.10 12.64
CA LEU A 123 -0.82 11.68 11.42
C LEU A 123 -1.46 13.03 11.08
N CYS A 124 -2.79 13.13 11.19
CA CYS A 124 -3.51 14.39 10.95
C CYS A 124 -3.16 15.47 12.00
N GLU A 125 -2.94 15.09 13.26
CA GLU A 125 -2.53 16.02 14.32
C GLU A 125 -1.13 16.57 14.06
N ARG A 126 -0.16 15.70 13.70
CA ARG A 126 1.20 16.12 13.32
C ARG A 126 1.22 17.05 12.10
N GLN A 127 0.28 16.87 11.18
CA GLN A 127 0.10 17.73 10.00
C GLN A 127 -0.75 18.98 10.26
N SER A 128 -1.24 19.18 11.50
CA SER A 128 -2.09 20.29 11.93
C SER A 128 -3.39 20.41 11.12
N CYS A 129 -3.97 19.28 10.70
CA CYS A 129 -5.21 19.25 9.91
C CYS A 129 -6.35 18.47 10.57
N TYR A 130 -6.14 17.85 11.73
CA TYR A 130 -7.16 17.06 12.41
C TYR A 130 -8.40 17.88 12.78
N ASP A 131 -9.56 17.43 12.29
CA ASP A 131 -10.89 17.95 12.65
C ASP A 131 -11.71 16.82 13.27
N ALA A 132 -11.83 16.84 14.60
CA ALA A 132 -12.55 15.82 15.36
C ALA A 132 -14.03 15.68 14.96
N ASN A 133 -14.70 16.79 14.61
CA ASN A 133 -16.13 16.79 14.30
C ASN A 133 -16.40 16.12 12.95
N ASN A 134 -15.47 16.26 12.01
CA ASN A 134 -15.64 15.78 10.64
C ASN A 134 -14.78 14.57 10.29
N PHE A 135 -13.97 14.07 11.23
CA PHE A 135 -12.93 13.06 10.98
C PHE A 135 -13.42 11.85 10.19
N ALA A 136 -14.31 11.05 10.76
CA ALA A 136 -14.83 9.87 10.08
C ALA A 136 -15.75 10.20 8.89
N ALA A 137 -16.48 11.32 8.96
CA ALA A 137 -17.48 11.68 7.96
C ALA A 137 -16.85 12.08 6.62
N ILE A 138 -15.69 12.77 6.65
CA ILE A 138 -14.98 13.23 5.45
C ILE A 138 -14.58 12.05 4.55
N PHE A 139 -14.07 10.98 5.14
CA PHE A 139 -13.64 9.80 4.39
C PHE A 139 -14.83 8.98 3.88
N LYS A 140 -15.88 8.82 4.69
CA LYS A 140 -17.09 8.07 4.28
C LYS A 140 -17.86 8.70 3.13
N ARG A 141 -17.79 10.03 2.99
CA ARG A 141 -18.40 10.75 1.86
C ARG A 141 -17.60 10.59 0.57
N ASP A 142 -16.32 10.22 0.66
CA ASP A 142 -15.40 10.15 -0.46
C ASP A 142 -15.13 8.69 -0.85
N ILE A 143 -16.22 8.02 -1.27
CA ILE A 143 -16.22 6.60 -1.64
C ILE A 143 -15.39 6.30 -2.89
N GLU A 144 -15.11 7.31 -3.71
CA GLU A 144 -14.30 7.18 -4.91
C GLU A 144 -12.84 6.91 -4.56
N ASN A 145 -12.36 7.44 -3.44
CA ASN A 145 -10.96 7.36 -3.02
C ASN A 145 -10.74 6.42 -1.83
N PHE A 146 -11.75 6.23 -0.98
CA PHE A 146 -11.58 5.50 0.28
C PHE A 146 -12.58 4.36 0.49
N ILE A 147 -12.07 3.29 1.10
CA ILE A 147 -12.86 2.18 1.62
C ILE A 147 -12.80 2.26 3.15
N VAL A 148 -13.92 2.60 3.79
CA VAL A 148 -13.99 2.72 5.26
C VAL A 148 -14.72 1.50 5.83
N LYS A 149 -14.05 0.71 6.66
CA LYS A 149 -14.62 -0.45 7.36
C LYS A 149 -14.81 -0.15 8.84
N GLY A 150 -16.00 -0.47 9.36
CA GLY A 150 -16.36 -0.28 10.77
C GLY A 150 -17.32 0.88 11.05
N LYS A 151 -17.80 0.94 12.30
CA LYS A 151 -18.74 1.97 12.76
C LYS A 151 -17.99 3.28 13.00
N SER A 152 -18.51 4.40 12.48
CA SER A 152 -17.88 5.74 12.63
C SER A 152 -17.70 6.18 14.08
N GLN A 153 -18.58 5.71 14.97
CA GLN A 153 -18.53 6.00 16.40
C GLN A 153 -17.55 5.10 17.16
N SER A 154 -17.02 4.06 16.52
CA SER A 154 -15.99 3.22 17.12
C SER A 154 -14.63 3.91 17.02
N GLN A 155 -13.79 3.77 18.04
CA GLN A 155 -12.38 4.19 18.00
C GLN A 155 -11.52 3.27 17.11
N SER A 156 -12.12 2.23 16.51
CA SER A 156 -11.39 1.13 15.85
C SER A 156 -11.80 0.91 14.39
N TRP A 157 -12.30 1.93 13.68
CA TRP A 157 -12.55 1.79 12.24
C TRP A 157 -11.24 1.82 11.46
N GLU A 158 -11.24 1.13 10.34
CA GLU A 158 -10.10 1.02 9.43
C GLU A 158 -10.44 1.71 8.11
N ILE A 159 -9.41 2.21 7.44
CA ILE A 159 -9.52 2.86 6.15
C ILE A 159 -8.45 2.35 5.20
N ASP A 160 -8.86 2.14 3.96
CA ASP A 160 -8.02 1.71 2.85
C ASP A 160 -8.34 2.54 1.60
N LEU A 161 -7.54 2.38 0.55
CA LEU A 161 -7.73 3.06 -0.73
C LEU A 161 -8.48 2.18 -1.74
N THR A 162 -9.29 2.84 -2.55
CA THR A 162 -9.72 2.31 -3.86
C THR A 162 -8.57 2.41 -4.87
N VAL A 163 -8.77 1.89 -6.08
CA VAL A 163 -7.84 2.10 -7.20
C VAL A 163 -7.65 3.59 -7.49
N GLY A 164 -8.75 4.35 -7.63
CA GLY A 164 -8.67 5.80 -7.85
C GLY A 164 -8.02 6.57 -6.69
N GLY A 165 -8.20 6.09 -5.45
CA GLY A 165 -7.50 6.63 -4.30
C GLY A 165 -5.98 6.45 -4.38
N ARG A 166 -5.51 5.30 -4.87
CA ARG A 166 -4.07 5.04 -5.08
C ARG A 166 -3.48 5.95 -6.15
N GLU A 167 -4.15 6.10 -7.28
CA GLU A 167 -3.74 7.00 -8.37
C GLU A 167 -3.65 8.45 -7.86
N LYS A 168 -4.67 8.91 -7.13
CA LYS A 168 -4.69 10.26 -6.56
C LYS A 168 -3.61 10.48 -5.51
N ALA A 169 -3.28 9.46 -4.71
CA ALA A 169 -2.17 9.54 -3.77
C ALA A 169 -0.83 9.73 -4.50
N GLN A 170 -0.62 9.04 -5.62
CA GLN A 170 0.55 9.20 -6.47
C GLN A 170 0.61 10.61 -7.07
N GLU A 171 -0.49 11.13 -7.63
CA GLU A 171 -0.54 12.50 -8.16
C GLU A 171 -0.12 13.54 -7.11
N ILE A 172 -0.61 13.40 -5.87
CA ILE A 172 -0.23 14.28 -4.76
C ILE A 172 1.28 14.18 -4.50
N LEU A 173 1.80 12.97 -4.37
CA LEU A 173 3.21 12.72 -4.10
C LEU A 173 4.12 13.27 -5.22
N GLU A 174 3.75 13.08 -6.48
CA GLU A 174 4.47 13.62 -7.64
C GLU A 174 4.44 15.16 -7.66
N SER A 175 3.29 15.76 -7.36
CA SER A 175 3.18 17.22 -7.25
C SER A 175 4.05 17.81 -6.13
N MET A 176 4.33 17.02 -5.08
CA MET A 176 5.20 17.41 -3.99
C MET A 176 6.68 17.29 -4.36
N MET A 177 7.06 16.34 -5.22
CA MET A 177 8.43 16.24 -5.75
C MET A 177 8.76 17.43 -6.66
N ASN A 178 7.84 17.80 -7.55
CA ASN A 178 8.07 18.85 -8.55
C ASN A 178 8.09 20.28 -7.96
N LYS A 179 7.58 20.47 -6.74
CA LYS A 179 7.54 21.80 -6.09
C LYS A 179 8.87 22.23 -5.46
N ASP A 180 9.80 21.30 -5.26
CA ASP A 180 11.12 21.59 -4.70
C ASP A 180 12.16 21.94 -5.78
N GLU A 181 11.77 21.98 -7.06
CA GLU A 181 12.64 22.35 -8.20
C GLU A 181 12.55 23.85 -8.61
N ILE A 182 12.04 24.74 -7.75
CA ILE A 182 11.93 26.19 -8.00
C ILE A 182 12.69 27.00 -6.96
#